data_AF-A0A7S3C7Y1-F1
#
_entry.id   AF-A0A7S3C7Y1-F1
#
_cell.length_a   1.000
_cell.length_b   1.000
_cell.length_c   1.000
_cell.angle_alpha   90.00
_cell.angle_beta   90.00
_cell.angle_gamma   90.00
#
_symmetry.space_group_name_H-M   'P 1'
#
loop_
_entity.id
_entity.type
_entity.pdbx_description
1 polymer ?
#
loop_
_entity_poly.entity_id
_entity_poly.type
_entity_poly.pdbx_seq_one_letter_code
_entity_poly.pdbx_strand_id
1 'polypeptide(L)'
;GSDVTCTAGSQGSSRGGVVRLSCEAAPRAYPVDMTLLVLHGSTGRTYELESDAKTKVSKVQTALENLTGVPFEQQILVIGGQKLDSDRCFGHYAEDASDEAEGGANERTEATSVFLYSKSDLQPNSLPPKPEVLPALKVEFPRGSQTGEHERQLGFYLAKTKRGEEQLKICDKLLAEQEVQALAIDSAQENVDKHYAYIASAYEKFQSRFLGQMEDNERLLANFTTELEKLERTETHGAVRESGIKTVGDLVPRAALCEWHAQCQTMHAQFKPKAEELSSLFRSVKQDVEALFMTVPSVDITKLSERLQTNHQLLVEMSSICEWLEKDWGMAMDHIPRVEECSKILERFTKHCVDCKNAMSRCVHSQMKSVAVLQNRISVTRNKLSAYTEVAKKIEDACAHLRLVYRIPEAYSRCLGEVKRRAEYSQKYSQHAQKFAERMAELRQKEEVTRHNFEQQYDGLLPQEVIFALNLHVAPPICEVHVSGGDED
;
A
#
# COMPACT_ATOMS: atom_id res chain seq x y z
N GLY A 1 -4.34 -40.64 34.40
CA GLY A 1 -4.46 -40.42 35.85
C GLY A 1 -3.08 -40.08 36.37
N SER A 2 -2.85 -38.81 36.60
CA SER A 2 -1.73 -38.26 37.38
C SER A 2 -2.02 -36.77 37.50
N ASP A 3 -2.69 -36.40 38.59
CA ASP A 3 -3.01 -35.03 38.97
C ASP A 3 -1.72 -34.19 39.07
N VAL A 4 -1.75 -32.99 38.50
CA VAL A 4 -0.71 -31.98 38.70
C VAL A 4 -1.35 -30.81 39.44
N THR A 5 -1.00 -30.69 40.72
CA THR A 5 -1.37 -29.59 41.61
C THR A 5 -0.50 -28.36 41.31
N CYS A 6 -1.12 -27.22 41.00
CA CYS A 6 -0.43 -25.93 40.87
C CYS A 6 -0.26 -25.26 42.24
N THR A 7 0.98 -24.94 42.62
CA THR A 7 1.29 -24.06 43.77
C THR A 7 1.76 -22.70 43.28
N ALA A 8 1.07 -21.64 43.68
CA ALA A 8 1.47 -20.25 43.44
C ALA A 8 2.54 -19.84 44.47
N GLY A 9 3.76 -19.58 44.01
CA GLY A 9 4.83 -18.98 44.81
C GLY A 9 4.90 -17.47 44.56
N SER A 10 4.71 -16.66 45.60
CA SER A 10 4.94 -15.22 45.54
C SER A 10 6.40 -14.89 45.85
N GLN A 11 7.12 -14.31 44.89
CA GLN A 11 8.32 -13.53 45.21
C GLN A 11 8.22 -12.16 44.55
N GLY A 12 8.45 -11.13 45.38
CA GLY A 12 8.28 -9.74 45.01
C GLY A 12 9.34 -9.26 44.04
N SER A 13 8.87 -8.67 42.95
CA SER A 13 9.62 -7.69 42.18
C SER A 13 8.68 -6.53 41.86
N SER A 14 9.10 -5.32 42.21
CA SER A 14 8.38 -4.07 42.02
C SER A 14 8.39 -3.68 40.55
N ARG A 15 7.50 -4.28 39.75
CA ARG A 15 6.97 -3.75 38.47
C ARG A 15 5.67 -4.50 38.16
N GLY A 16 4.64 -3.76 37.77
CA GLY A 16 3.24 -4.16 37.82
C GLY A 16 2.92 -5.52 37.19
N GLY A 17 2.07 -6.29 37.87
CA GLY A 17 1.12 -7.25 37.29
C GLY A 17 1.56 -8.22 36.20
N VAL A 18 2.84 -8.63 36.13
CA VAL A 18 3.29 -9.66 35.17
C VAL A 18 2.96 -11.06 35.72
N VAL A 19 2.19 -11.84 34.97
CA VAL A 19 2.00 -13.27 35.26
C VAL A 19 3.13 -14.03 34.58
N ARG A 20 4.14 -14.46 35.35
CA ARG A 20 5.21 -15.36 34.90
C ARG A 20 4.84 -16.81 35.18
N LEU A 21 4.98 -17.67 34.17
CA LEU A 21 4.93 -19.11 34.33
C LEU A 21 6.13 -19.71 33.60
N SER A 22 7.04 -20.31 34.36
CA SER A 22 8.17 -21.08 33.85
C SER A 22 7.77 -22.53 33.60
N CYS A 23 8.24 -23.11 32.49
CA CYS A 23 8.09 -24.52 32.19
C CYS A 23 9.42 -25.23 32.52
N GLU A 24 9.45 -26.11 33.52
CA GLU A 24 10.68 -26.85 33.88
C GLU A 24 11.08 -27.85 32.78
N ALA A 25 12.21 -27.58 32.10
CA ALA A 25 12.90 -28.57 31.28
C ALA A 25 14.43 -28.48 31.46
N ALA A 26 15.08 -29.65 31.55
CA ALA A 26 16.49 -29.87 31.85
C ALA A 26 17.46 -29.35 30.75
N PRO A 27 18.76 -29.14 31.06
CA PRO A 27 19.61 -28.20 30.30
C PRO A 27 20.34 -28.86 29.12
N ARG A 28 20.31 -28.22 27.94
CA ARG A 28 21.34 -28.33 26.89
C ARG A 28 21.49 -27.01 26.13
N ALA A 29 22.74 -26.69 25.75
CA ALA A 29 23.24 -25.36 25.41
C ALA A 29 23.00 -24.88 23.96
N TYR A 30 22.92 -23.53 23.85
CA TYR A 30 22.93 -22.58 22.71
C TYR A 30 21.57 -22.21 22.07
N PRO A 31 21.32 -20.91 21.75
CA PRO A 31 20.91 -19.89 22.72
C PRO A 31 19.62 -19.10 22.30
N VAL A 32 19.17 -18.28 23.26
CA VAL A 32 18.16 -17.20 23.21
C VAL A 32 16.71 -17.67 23.29
N ASP A 33 16.27 -17.91 24.54
CA ASP A 33 14.86 -17.82 24.89
C ASP A 33 14.35 -16.44 24.45
N MET A 34 13.43 -16.42 23.47
CA MET A 34 12.71 -15.20 23.11
C MET A 34 11.52 -15.07 24.05
N THR A 35 11.61 -14.09 24.96
CA THR A 35 10.44 -13.68 25.73
C THR A 35 9.46 -12.96 24.82
N LEU A 36 8.28 -13.54 24.63
CA LEU A 36 7.16 -12.91 23.94
C LEU A 36 6.35 -12.10 24.94
N LEU A 37 6.18 -10.82 24.65
CA LEU A 37 5.31 -9.94 25.42
C LEU A 37 3.97 -9.83 24.68
N VAL A 38 2.97 -10.59 25.12
CA VAL A 38 1.64 -10.55 24.49
C VAL A 38 0.78 -9.47 25.12
N LEU A 39 0.43 -8.48 24.31
CA LEU A 39 -0.34 -7.29 24.65
C LEU A 39 -1.79 -7.47 24.23
N HIS A 40 -2.71 -7.64 25.18
CA HIS A 40 -4.12 -7.85 24.87
C HIS A 40 -4.84 -6.53 24.57
N GLY A 41 -5.08 -6.23 23.29
CA GLY A 41 -5.51 -4.92 22.84
C GLY A 41 -6.77 -4.39 23.55
N SER A 42 -7.81 -5.21 23.73
CA SER A 42 -9.05 -4.70 24.34
C SER A 42 -9.01 -4.55 25.86
N THR A 43 -8.14 -5.28 26.58
CA THR A 43 -8.07 -5.22 28.05
C THR A 43 -6.88 -4.41 28.54
N GLY A 44 -5.83 -4.30 27.74
CA GLY A 44 -4.54 -3.72 28.15
C GLY A 44 -3.64 -4.68 28.91
N ARG A 45 -4.08 -5.92 29.17
CA ARG A 45 -3.30 -6.87 29.96
C ARG A 45 -2.12 -7.40 29.17
N THR A 46 -1.02 -7.62 29.87
CA THR A 46 0.23 -8.11 29.31
C THR A 46 0.53 -9.50 29.85
N TYR A 47 0.90 -10.42 28.96
CA TYR A 47 1.26 -11.79 29.27
C TYR A 47 2.69 -12.06 28.79
N GLU A 48 3.55 -12.54 29.67
CA GLU A 48 4.92 -12.92 29.35
C GLU A 48 4.93 -14.42 29.04
N LEU A 49 5.36 -14.80 27.83
CA LEU A 49 5.44 -16.19 27.40
C LEU A 49 6.86 -16.52 26.93
N GLU A 50 7.40 -17.62 27.44
CA GLU A 50 8.67 -18.18 26.96
C GLU A 50 8.44 -18.86 25.60
N SER A 51 9.23 -18.48 24.60
CA SER A 51 9.14 -19.01 23.25
C SER A 51 10.53 -19.05 22.59
N ASP A 52 10.65 -19.81 21.52
CA ASP A 52 11.81 -19.79 20.63
C ASP A 52 11.41 -19.47 19.19
N ALA A 53 12.39 -19.24 18.32
CA ALA A 53 12.15 -18.98 16.89
C ALA A 53 11.43 -20.14 16.16
N LYS A 54 11.47 -21.37 16.72
CA LYS A 54 10.84 -22.57 16.14
C LYS A 54 9.44 -22.82 16.68
N THR A 55 9.01 -22.03 17.65
CA THR A 55 7.70 -22.17 18.29
C THR A 55 6.64 -21.78 17.28
N LYS A 56 5.67 -22.67 17.08
CA LYS A 56 4.52 -22.41 16.21
C LYS A 56 3.57 -21.41 16.87
N VAL A 57 3.01 -20.52 16.07
CA VAL A 57 1.98 -19.55 16.51
C VAL A 57 0.80 -20.26 17.17
N SER A 58 0.37 -21.42 16.65
CA SER A 58 -0.69 -22.25 17.24
C SER A 58 -0.43 -22.69 18.70
N LYS A 59 0.82 -22.93 19.09
CA LYS A 59 1.17 -23.26 20.48
C LYS A 59 0.92 -22.08 21.41
N VAL A 60 1.33 -20.88 20.99
CA VAL A 60 1.10 -19.65 21.76
C VAL A 60 -0.39 -19.34 21.84
N GLN A 61 -1.14 -19.51 20.75
CA GLN A 61 -2.60 -19.32 20.77
C GLN A 61 -3.30 -20.25 21.78
N THR A 62 -2.86 -21.51 21.86
CA THR A 62 -3.38 -22.48 22.84
C THR A 62 -3.08 -22.04 24.27
N ALA A 63 -1.87 -21.54 24.54
CA ALA A 63 -1.51 -21.00 25.86
C ALA A 63 -2.36 -19.76 26.20
N LEU A 64 -2.56 -18.87 25.24
CA LEU A 64 -3.37 -17.65 25.41
C LEU A 64 -4.85 -17.96 25.64
N GLU A 65 -5.40 -19.03 25.06
CA GLU A 65 -6.78 -19.44 25.32
C GLU A 65 -6.98 -19.76 26.81
N ASN A 66 -6.03 -20.49 27.42
CA ASN A 66 -6.07 -20.81 28.85
C ASN A 66 -5.89 -19.56 29.74
N LEU A 67 -5.03 -18.62 29.34
CA LEU A 67 -4.71 -17.43 30.14
C LEU A 67 -5.76 -16.32 30.04
N THR A 68 -6.34 -16.14 28.86
CA THR A 68 -7.22 -15.01 28.53
C THR A 68 -8.68 -15.41 28.46
N GLY A 69 -8.97 -16.69 28.22
CA GLY A 69 -10.31 -17.19 27.90
C GLY A 69 -10.78 -16.83 26.48
N VAL A 70 -9.94 -16.21 25.65
CA VAL A 70 -10.26 -15.94 24.24
C VAL A 70 -10.09 -17.24 23.44
N PRO A 71 -11.16 -17.80 22.84
CA PRO A 71 -11.07 -19.08 22.15
C PRO A 71 -10.06 -19.05 21.02
N PHE A 72 -9.34 -20.16 20.78
CA PHE A 72 -8.30 -20.26 19.74
C PHE A 72 -8.75 -19.66 18.39
N GLU A 73 -9.94 -20.02 17.94
CA GLU A 73 -10.52 -19.57 16.67
C GLU A 73 -10.87 -18.08 16.61
N GLN A 74 -10.99 -17.43 17.76
CA GLN A 74 -11.30 -16.01 17.88
C GLN A 74 -10.04 -15.14 17.99
N GLN A 75 -8.86 -15.72 18.19
CA GLN A 75 -7.63 -14.96 18.37
C GLN A 75 -7.09 -14.41 17.04
N ILE A 76 -6.68 -13.14 17.06
CA ILE A 76 -5.88 -12.50 16.02
C ILE A 76 -4.60 -12.02 16.68
N LEU A 77 -3.47 -12.57 16.25
CA LEU A 77 -2.15 -12.15 16.70
C LEU A 77 -1.49 -11.28 15.63
N VAL A 78 -0.85 -10.18 16.05
CA VAL A 78 -0.22 -9.19 15.16
C VAL A 78 1.18 -8.82 15.69
N ILE A 79 2.18 -8.80 14.81
CA ILE A 79 3.55 -8.33 15.07
C ILE A 79 3.93 -7.36 13.95
N GLY A 80 4.44 -6.17 14.27
CA GLY A 80 4.89 -5.19 13.27
C GLY A 80 3.80 -4.79 12.25
N GLY A 81 2.53 -4.83 12.68
CA GLY A 81 1.37 -4.63 11.79
C GLY A 81 1.02 -5.83 10.90
N GLN A 82 1.75 -6.94 10.95
CA GLN A 82 1.46 -8.16 10.20
C GLN A 82 0.69 -9.18 11.06
N LYS A 83 -0.41 -9.70 10.50
CA LYS A 83 -1.18 -10.80 11.12
C LYS A 83 -0.39 -12.10 11.04
N LEU A 84 -0.32 -12.80 12.17
CA LEU A 84 0.35 -14.09 12.26
C LEU A 84 -0.52 -15.25 11.74
N ASP A 85 0.15 -16.24 11.16
CA ASP A 85 -0.40 -17.47 10.63
C ASP A 85 -0.12 -18.61 11.63
N SER A 86 -1.17 -19.32 12.03
CA SER A 86 -1.14 -20.40 13.03
C SER A 86 -0.18 -21.55 12.67
N ASP A 87 0.06 -21.76 11.37
CA ASP A 87 0.93 -22.82 10.86
C ASP A 87 2.40 -22.42 10.79
N ARG A 88 2.71 -21.12 10.90
CA ARG A 88 4.09 -20.59 10.86
C ARG A 88 4.72 -20.54 12.25
N CYS A 89 6.05 -20.47 12.27
CA CYS A 89 6.84 -20.28 13.48
C CYS A 89 7.16 -18.79 13.68
N PHE A 90 7.38 -18.35 14.93
CA PHE A 90 7.70 -16.95 15.23
C PHE A 90 8.98 -16.44 14.53
N GLY A 91 9.97 -17.31 14.32
CA GLY A 91 11.19 -16.95 13.59
C GLY A 91 10.95 -16.46 12.16
N HIS A 92 9.82 -16.84 11.54
CA HIS A 92 9.44 -16.32 10.22
C HIS A 92 9.15 -14.82 10.22
N TYR A 93 8.72 -14.26 11.35
CA TYR A 93 8.32 -12.86 11.50
C TYR A 93 9.41 -12.00 12.16
N ALA A 94 10.50 -12.62 12.64
CA ALA A 94 11.60 -11.94 13.29
C ALA A 94 12.57 -11.24 12.31
N GLU A 95 12.53 -11.62 11.02
CA GLU A 95 13.38 -11.04 9.96
C GLU A 95 12.81 -9.71 9.41
N ASP A 96 11.47 -9.54 9.40
CA ASP A 96 10.81 -8.33 8.85
C ASP A 96 10.71 -7.17 9.87
N ALA A 97 11.01 -7.41 11.15
CA ALA A 97 10.93 -6.41 12.22
C ALA A 97 12.19 -5.51 12.33
N SER A 98 13.21 -5.72 11.50
CA SER A 98 14.53 -5.08 11.65
C SER A 98 14.75 -3.77 10.89
N ASP A 99 13.84 -3.37 10.00
CA ASP A 99 14.10 -2.27 9.05
C ASP A 99 13.90 -0.86 9.63
N GLU A 100 13.39 -0.69 10.85
CA GLU A 100 13.21 0.62 11.48
C GLU A 100 14.27 0.99 12.54
N ALA A 101 15.28 0.14 12.75
CA ALA A 101 16.38 0.44 13.67
C ALA A 101 17.67 0.80 12.89
N GLU A 102 17.76 2.05 12.42
CA GLU A 102 19.06 2.66 12.10
C GLU A 102 19.87 2.81 13.40
N GLY A 103 20.60 1.75 13.77
CA GLY A 103 21.49 1.79 14.93
C GLY A 103 22.04 0.41 15.28
N GLY A 104 23.29 0.18 14.88
CA GLY A 104 24.25 -0.73 15.54
C GLY A 104 23.81 -2.17 15.84
N ALA A 105 24.42 -3.12 15.14
CA ALA A 105 24.44 -4.52 15.56
C ALA A 105 25.21 -4.70 16.89
N ASN A 106 24.55 -4.47 18.02
CA ASN A 106 24.94 -5.02 19.33
C ASN A 106 23.75 -4.92 20.31
N GLU A 107 23.49 -6.01 21.05
CA GLU A 107 22.50 -6.13 22.15
C GLU A 107 21.01 -6.23 21.76
N ARG A 108 20.59 -7.27 21.03
CA ARG A 108 19.15 -7.63 20.94
C ARG A 108 18.76 -8.62 22.04
N THR A 109 18.36 -8.07 23.17
CA THR A 109 17.58 -8.74 24.23
C THR A 109 16.22 -8.04 24.40
N GLU A 110 15.64 -7.52 23.31
CA GLU A 110 14.34 -6.84 23.36
C GLU A 110 13.22 -7.86 23.17
N ALA A 111 12.32 -7.94 24.16
CA ALA A 111 11.15 -8.79 24.11
C ALA A 111 10.28 -8.44 22.89
N THR A 112 9.92 -9.44 22.08
CA THR A 112 9.07 -9.20 20.91
C THR A 112 7.64 -8.95 21.38
N SER A 113 7.10 -7.76 21.08
CA SER A 113 5.74 -7.39 21.43
C SER A 113 4.74 -7.94 20.41
N VAL A 114 3.74 -8.68 20.89
CA VAL A 114 2.71 -9.31 20.06
C VAL A 114 1.34 -8.80 20.52
N PHE A 115 0.56 -8.20 19.62
CA PHE A 115 -0.79 -7.78 19.97
C PHE A 115 -1.79 -8.92 19.79
N LEU A 116 -2.66 -9.11 20.79
CA LEU A 116 -3.79 -10.03 20.76
C LEU A 116 -5.11 -9.26 20.65
N TYR A 117 -5.89 -9.57 19.62
CA TYR A 117 -7.27 -9.09 19.43
C TYR A 117 -8.24 -10.27 19.35
N SER A 118 -9.50 -10.04 19.71
CA SER A 118 -10.57 -11.03 19.57
C SER A 118 -11.49 -10.69 18.40
N LYS A 119 -11.68 -11.62 17.45
CA LYS A 119 -12.61 -11.50 16.30
C LYS A 119 -14.03 -11.16 16.74
N SER A 120 -14.48 -11.68 17.89
CA SER A 120 -15.81 -11.41 18.44
C SER A 120 -16.02 -9.93 18.76
N ASP A 121 -14.97 -9.26 19.23
CA ASP A 121 -15.03 -7.87 19.69
C ASP A 121 -15.07 -6.91 18.50
N LEU A 122 -14.51 -7.34 17.37
CA LEU A 122 -14.46 -6.58 16.11
C LEU A 122 -15.77 -6.62 15.31
N GLN A 123 -16.72 -7.48 15.68
CA GLN A 123 -18.00 -7.58 14.96
C GLN A 123 -18.83 -6.30 15.15
N PRO A 124 -19.63 -5.87 14.15
CA PRO A 124 -20.50 -4.69 14.29
C PRO A 124 -21.43 -4.76 15.50
N ASN A 125 -21.94 -5.95 15.82
CA ASN A 125 -22.89 -6.20 16.90
C ASN A 125 -22.23 -6.70 18.20
N SER A 126 -20.92 -6.53 18.35
CA SER A 126 -20.21 -6.92 19.57
C SER A 126 -20.71 -6.12 20.79
N LEU A 127 -20.76 -6.80 21.94
CA LEU A 127 -21.14 -6.18 23.21
C LEU A 127 -20.05 -5.21 23.68
N PRO A 128 -20.42 -4.12 24.37
CA PRO A 128 -19.44 -3.21 24.94
C PRO A 128 -18.55 -3.93 25.97
N PRO A 129 -17.31 -3.44 26.19
CA PRO A 129 -16.39 -4.04 27.14
C PRO A 129 -17.00 -4.03 28.54
N LYS A 130 -16.76 -5.12 29.28
CA LYS A 130 -17.18 -5.22 30.69
C LYS A 130 -16.49 -4.13 31.50
N PRO A 131 -17.23 -3.34 32.31
CA PRO A 131 -16.62 -2.31 33.14
C PRO A 131 -15.61 -2.90 34.14
N GLU A 132 -14.46 -2.27 34.23
CA GLU A 132 -13.50 -2.48 35.32
C GLU A 132 -14.11 -1.98 36.63
N VAL A 133 -14.01 -2.80 37.68
CA VAL A 133 -14.55 -2.50 39.01
C VAL A 133 -13.41 -2.51 40.00
N LEU A 134 -13.40 -1.52 40.90
CA LEU A 134 -12.38 -1.42 41.93
C LEU A 134 -12.41 -2.67 42.83
N PRO A 135 -11.28 -3.40 42.99
CA PRO A 135 -11.24 -4.56 43.86
C PRO A 135 -11.38 -4.15 45.33
N ALA A 136 -11.99 -5.02 46.14
CA ALA A 136 -12.09 -4.81 47.57
C ALA A 136 -10.71 -4.88 48.23
N LEU A 137 -10.27 -3.78 48.84
CA LEU A 137 -8.99 -3.70 49.54
C LEU A 137 -9.06 -4.44 50.87
N LYS A 138 -8.19 -5.44 51.04
CA LYS A 138 -8.08 -6.25 52.27
C LYS A 138 -7.15 -5.56 53.28
N VAL A 139 -7.52 -4.37 53.74
CA VAL A 139 -6.78 -3.66 54.80
C VAL A 139 -7.59 -3.69 56.09
N GLU A 140 -7.01 -4.31 57.12
CA GLU A 140 -7.61 -4.40 58.44
C GLU A 140 -7.35 -3.11 59.24
N PHE A 141 -8.41 -2.58 59.85
CA PHE A 141 -8.32 -1.43 60.76
C PHE A 141 -8.43 -1.92 62.21
N PRO A 142 -7.69 -1.34 63.17
CA PRO A 142 -7.76 -1.74 64.58
C PRO A 142 -9.18 -1.56 65.15
N ARG A 143 -9.73 -2.60 65.81
CA ARG A 143 -11.11 -2.59 66.39
C ARG A 143 -11.19 -2.81 67.90
N GLY A 144 -10.08 -3.01 68.61
CA GLY A 144 -10.06 -3.40 70.03
C GLY A 144 -10.06 -2.24 71.03
N SER A 145 -10.55 -2.51 72.25
CA SER A 145 -10.56 -1.60 73.40
C SER A 145 -9.45 -1.87 74.44
N GLN A 146 -8.48 -2.74 74.12
CA GLN A 146 -7.44 -3.19 75.06
C GLN A 146 -6.07 -2.51 74.87
N THR A 147 -5.93 -1.62 73.89
CA THR A 147 -4.71 -0.82 73.62
C THR A 147 -4.93 0.64 74.03
N GLY A 148 -3.84 1.37 74.29
CA GLY A 148 -3.91 2.80 74.61
C GLY A 148 -4.53 3.60 73.45
N GLU A 149 -5.21 4.71 73.75
CA GLU A 149 -5.89 5.53 72.74
C GLU A 149 -4.94 5.97 71.61
N HIS A 150 -3.71 6.36 71.95
CA HIS A 150 -2.69 6.78 70.99
C HIS A 150 -2.23 5.62 70.09
N GLU A 151 -2.01 4.42 70.65
CA GLU A 151 -1.60 3.24 69.87
C GLU A 151 -2.70 2.81 68.89
N ARG A 152 -3.96 2.93 69.30
CA ARG A 152 -5.11 2.66 68.42
C ARG A 152 -5.18 3.67 67.28
N GLN A 153 -4.99 4.96 67.55
CA GLN A 153 -5.00 5.99 66.52
C GLN A 153 -3.80 5.85 65.56
N LEU A 154 -2.61 5.56 66.08
CA LEU A 154 -1.42 5.24 65.25
C LEU A 154 -1.71 4.06 64.31
N GLY A 155 -2.23 2.95 64.84
CA GLY A 155 -2.60 1.79 64.03
C GLY A 155 -3.66 2.10 62.96
N PHE A 156 -4.58 3.03 63.23
CA PHE A 156 -5.57 3.48 62.26
C PHE A 156 -4.92 4.25 61.09
N TYR A 157 -3.98 5.17 61.37
CA TYR A 157 -3.28 5.93 60.33
C TYR A 157 -2.29 5.08 59.54
N LEU A 158 -1.60 4.12 60.18
CA LEU A 158 -0.78 3.12 59.49
C LEU A 158 -1.61 2.27 58.52
N ALA A 159 -2.80 1.81 58.94
CA ALA A 159 -3.73 1.11 58.05
C ALA A 159 -4.20 2.00 56.89
N LYS A 160 -4.40 3.30 57.12
CA LYS A 160 -4.80 4.26 56.09
C LYS A 160 -3.69 4.49 55.04
N THR A 161 -2.43 4.57 55.47
CA THR A 161 -1.26 4.63 54.58
C THR A 161 -1.11 3.36 53.76
N LYS A 162 -1.21 2.18 54.40
CA LYS A 162 -1.22 0.88 53.71
C LYS A 162 -2.35 0.76 52.67
N ARG A 163 -3.52 1.31 52.97
CA ARG A 163 -4.63 1.41 52.00
C ARG A 163 -4.26 2.29 50.80
N GLY A 164 -3.56 3.41 51.04
CA GLY A 164 -3.02 4.28 49.99
C GLY A 164 -2.00 3.57 49.10
N GLU A 165 -1.11 2.75 49.68
CA GLU A 165 -0.16 1.90 48.93
C GLU A 165 -0.89 0.96 47.97
N GLU A 166 -1.87 0.20 48.46
CA GLU A 166 -2.65 -0.72 47.64
C GLU A 166 -3.47 0.01 46.56
N GLN A 167 -3.96 1.21 46.85
CA GLN A 167 -4.64 2.08 45.88
C GLN A 167 -3.70 2.50 44.75
N LEU A 168 -2.48 2.93 45.05
CA LEU A 168 -1.52 3.34 44.03
C LEU A 168 -1.03 2.16 43.19
N LYS A 169 -0.82 0.97 43.77
CA LYS A 169 -0.53 -0.26 43.00
C LYS A 169 -1.62 -0.57 41.97
N ILE A 170 -2.89 -0.36 42.34
CA ILE A 170 -4.00 -0.51 41.40
C ILE A 170 -3.91 0.56 40.30
N CYS A 171 -3.65 1.82 40.66
CA CYS A 171 -3.53 2.90 39.69
C CYS A 171 -2.36 2.67 38.70
N ASP A 172 -1.21 2.19 39.16
CA ASP A 172 -0.06 1.82 38.31
C ASP A 172 -0.46 0.77 37.29
N LYS A 173 -1.13 -0.29 37.76
CA LYS A 173 -1.63 -1.36 36.89
C LYS A 173 -2.62 -0.81 35.85
N LEU A 174 -3.58 0.01 36.27
CA LEU A 174 -4.57 0.59 35.35
C LEU A 174 -3.95 1.55 34.34
N LEU A 175 -2.90 2.29 34.71
CA LEU A 175 -2.17 3.15 33.78
C LEU A 175 -1.43 2.30 32.75
N ALA A 176 -0.67 1.29 33.18
CA ALA A 176 0.05 0.39 32.28
C ALA A 176 -0.90 -0.32 31.29
N GLU A 177 -2.06 -0.78 31.75
CA GLU A 177 -3.06 -1.37 30.85
C GLU A 177 -3.62 -0.35 29.84
N GLN A 178 -3.78 0.93 30.22
CA GLN A 178 -4.22 1.98 29.29
C GLN A 178 -3.13 2.36 28.28
N GLU A 179 -1.85 2.32 28.65
CA GLU A 179 -0.73 2.50 27.73
C GLU A 179 -0.71 1.39 26.67
N VAL A 180 -0.89 0.13 27.08
CA VAL A 180 -1.01 -1.00 26.15
C VAL A 180 -2.22 -0.84 25.22
N GLN A 181 -3.34 -0.34 25.73
CA GLN A 181 -4.53 -0.05 24.93
C GLN A 181 -4.28 1.03 23.87
N ALA A 182 -3.52 2.08 24.20
CA ALA A 182 -3.13 3.10 23.24
C ALA A 182 -2.19 2.52 22.17
N LEU A 183 -1.17 1.76 22.57
CA LEU A 183 -0.27 1.08 21.62
C LEU A 183 -1.02 0.13 20.67
N ALA A 184 -2.04 -0.56 21.16
CA ALA A 184 -2.88 -1.43 20.34
C ALA A 184 -3.72 -0.64 19.31
N ILE A 185 -4.21 0.55 19.70
CA ILE A 185 -4.85 1.48 18.76
C ILE A 185 -3.87 1.88 17.66
N ASP A 186 -2.70 2.37 18.06
CA ASP A 186 -1.69 2.90 17.13
C ASP A 186 -1.25 1.82 16.13
N SER A 187 -0.94 0.61 16.63
CA SER A 187 -0.56 -0.53 15.78
C SER A 187 -1.64 -0.91 14.77
N ALA A 188 -2.92 -0.86 15.16
CA ALA A 188 -4.01 -1.20 14.26
C ALA A 188 -4.28 -0.07 13.23
N GLN A 189 -4.13 1.19 13.62
CA GLN A 189 -4.24 2.34 12.72
C GLN A 189 -3.10 2.37 11.70
N GLU A 190 -1.87 2.08 12.12
CA GLU A 190 -0.70 1.98 11.24
C GLU A 190 -0.88 0.91 10.16
N ASN A 191 -1.47 -0.23 10.51
CA ASN A 191 -1.82 -1.25 9.53
C ASN A 191 -2.82 -0.73 8.47
N VAL A 192 -3.85 0.01 8.90
CA VAL A 192 -4.81 0.65 7.98
C VAL A 192 -4.12 1.67 7.08
N ASP A 193 -3.23 2.49 7.63
CA ASP A 193 -2.49 3.51 6.88
C ASP A 193 -1.65 2.86 5.76
N LYS A 194 -0.87 1.84 6.11
CA LYS A 194 -0.05 1.07 5.14
C LYS A 194 -0.90 0.50 4.00
N HIS A 195 -2.03 -0.14 4.32
CA HIS A 195 -2.92 -0.71 3.30
C HIS A 195 -3.66 0.36 2.49
N TYR A 196 -4.04 1.47 3.12
CA TYR A 196 -4.69 2.59 2.46
C TYR A 196 -3.74 3.31 1.49
N ALA A 197 -2.49 3.57 1.89
CA ALA A 197 -1.48 4.19 1.04
C ALA A 197 -1.24 3.38 -0.26
N TYR A 198 -1.16 2.05 -0.13
CA TYR A 198 -1.05 1.16 -1.29
C TYR A 198 -2.24 1.30 -2.24
N ILE A 199 -3.48 1.20 -1.73
CA ILE A 199 -4.67 1.28 -2.59
C ILE A 199 -4.87 2.68 -3.16
N ALA A 200 -4.52 3.73 -2.42
CA ALA A 200 -4.59 5.11 -2.89
C ALA A 200 -3.67 5.32 -4.10
N SER A 201 -2.41 4.89 -4.02
CA SER A 201 -1.49 4.95 -5.16
C SER A 201 -1.98 4.13 -6.35
N ALA A 202 -2.53 2.93 -6.11
CA ALA A 202 -3.09 2.10 -7.18
C ALA A 202 -4.32 2.76 -7.83
N TYR A 203 -5.19 3.38 -7.03
CA TYR A 203 -6.37 4.08 -7.52
C TYR A 203 -6.02 5.34 -8.29
N GLU A 204 -5.03 6.13 -7.86
CA GLU A 204 -4.56 7.31 -8.61
C GLU A 204 -4.03 6.93 -10.00
N LYS A 205 -3.24 5.84 -10.08
CA LYS A 205 -2.75 5.30 -11.36
C LYS A 205 -3.90 4.84 -12.25
N PHE A 206 -4.88 4.15 -11.67
CA PHE A 206 -6.09 3.77 -12.38
C PHE A 206 -6.84 5.01 -12.88
N GLN A 207 -7.12 5.98 -12.01
CA GLN A 207 -7.92 7.16 -12.33
C GLN A 207 -7.28 8.00 -13.46
N SER A 208 -5.99 8.32 -13.33
CA SER A 208 -5.22 9.13 -14.29
C SER A 208 -5.17 8.52 -15.68
N ARG A 209 -4.99 7.20 -15.78
CA ARG A 209 -4.99 6.50 -17.06
C ARG A 209 -6.42 6.28 -17.59
N PHE A 210 -7.30 5.80 -16.73
CA PHE A 210 -8.55 5.19 -17.15
C PHE A 210 -9.66 6.19 -17.41
N LEU A 211 -9.81 7.24 -16.59
CA LEU A 211 -10.85 8.23 -16.84
C LEU A 211 -10.61 8.95 -18.18
N GLY A 212 -9.37 9.33 -18.46
CA GLY A 212 -8.99 9.90 -19.75
C GLY A 212 -9.25 8.93 -20.92
N GLN A 213 -8.88 7.65 -20.75
CA GLN A 213 -9.15 6.62 -21.74
C GLN A 213 -10.66 6.43 -21.99
N MET A 214 -11.49 6.52 -20.96
CA MET A 214 -12.94 6.37 -21.09
C MET A 214 -13.59 7.53 -21.83
N GLU A 215 -13.13 8.75 -21.58
CA GLU A 215 -13.53 9.94 -22.33
C GLU A 215 -13.10 9.84 -23.80
N ASP A 216 -11.88 9.40 -24.05
CA ASP A 216 -11.37 9.16 -25.42
C ASP A 216 -12.20 8.11 -26.16
N ASN A 217 -12.54 7.02 -25.48
CA ASN A 217 -13.40 5.96 -26.03
C ASN A 217 -14.82 6.47 -26.27
N GLU A 218 -15.39 7.28 -25.37
CA GLU A 218 -16.71 7.87 -25.54
C GLU A 218 -16.75 8.78 -26.77
N ARG A 219 -15.73 9.63 -26.95
CA ARG A 219 -15.57 10.48 -28.14
C ARG A 219 -15.39 9.66 -29.42
N LEU A 220 -14.61 8.58 -29.37
CA LEU A 220 -14.42 7.67 -30.50
C LEU A 220 -15.75 7.03 -30.90
N LEU A 221 -16.48 6.47 -29.93
CA LEU A 221 -17.72 5.74 -30.19
C LEU A 221 -18.84 6.67 -30.66
N ALA A 222 -18.90 7.91 -30.16
CA ALA A 222 -19.90 8.90 -30.56
C ALA A 222 -19.72 9.38 -32.00
N ASN A 223 -18.48 9.53 -32.46
CA ASN A 223 -18.17 10.07 -33.79
C ASN A 223 -18.02 9.00 -34.88
N PHE A 224 -17.99 7.72 -34.51
CA PHE A 224 -17.67 6.62 -35.43
C PHE A 224 -18.54 6.61 -36.69
N THR A 225 -19.86 6.69 -36.55
CA THR A 225 -20.79 6.65 -37.68
C THR A 225 -20.55 7.81 -38.64
N THR A 226 -20.36 9.02 -38.12
CA THR A 226 -20.08 10.23 -38.90
C THR A 226 -18.78 10.11 -39.67
N GLU A 227 -17.72 9.59 -39.05
CA GLU A 227 -16.43 9.41 -39.74
C GLU A 227 -16.49 8.31 -40.79
N LEU A 228 -17.21 7.21 -40.53
CA LEU A 228 -17.40 6.15 -41.50
C LEU A 228 -18.15 6.64 -42.75
N GLU A 229 -19.20 7.44 -42.57
CA GLU A 229 -19.91 8.09 -43.69
C GLU A 229 -19.01 9.03 -44.51
N LYS A 230 -18.04 9.71 -43.88
CA LYS A 230 -17.07 10.55 -44.60
C LYS A 230 -16.15 9.71 -45.49
N LEU A 231 -15.70 8.54 -45.02
CA LEU A 231 -14.90 7.61 -45.83
C LEU A 231 -15.68 7.17 -47.08
N GLU A 232 -16.96 6.87 -46.92
CA GLU A 232 -17.85 6.43 -48.00
C GLU A 232 -18.12 7.52 -49.05
N ARG A 233 -18.01 8.79 -48.67
CA ARG A 233 -18.16 9.92 -49.58
C ARG A 233 -16.84 10.37 -50.22
N THR A 234 -15.71 9.86 -49.75
CA THR A 234 -14.39 10.27 -50.23
C THR A 234 -13.97 9.36 -51.39
N GLU A 235 -13.97 9.90 -52.61
CA GLU A 235 -13.54 9.16 -53.81
C GLU A 235 -12.04 8.85 -53.79
N THR A 236 -11.67 7.69 -54.34
CA THR A 236 -10.27 7.32 -54.54
C THR A 236 -9.69 7.92 -55.82
N HIS A 237 -8.37 7.97 -55.91
CA HIS A 237 -7.64 8.34 -57.13
C HIS A 237 -8.00 7.41 -58.30
N GLY A 238 -7.98 7.94 -59.53
CA GLY A 238 -8.39 7.23 -60.76
C GLY A 238 -7.79 5.82 -60.91
N ALA A 239 -6.46 5.69 -60.79
CA ALA A 239 -5.76 4.40 -60.86
C ALA A 239 -6.24 3.37 -59.81
N VAL A 240 -6.67 3.82 -58.62
CA VAL A 240 -7.21 2.96 -57.56
C VAL A 240 -8.67 2.61 -57.86
N ARG A 241 -9.42 3.52 -58.46
CA ARG A 241 -10.79 3.29 -58.90
C ARG A 241 -10.89 2.22 -59.99
N GLU A 242 -9.89 2.14 -60.87
CA GLU A 242 -9.80 1.11 -61.92
C GLU A 242 -9.61 -0.31 -61.37
N SER A 243 -9.00 -0.44 -60.19
CA SER A 243 -8.88 -1.72 -59.47
C SER A 243 -10.15 -2.09 -58.68
N GLY A 244 -11.25 -1.35 -58.86
CA GLY A 244 -12.56 -1.64 -58.28
C GLY A 244 -12.82 -1.00 -56.91
N ILE A 245 -11.85 -0.26 -56.35
CA ILE A 245 -11.95 0.44 -55.06
C ILE A 245 -12.39 1.89 -55.33
N LYS A 246 -13.67 2.21 -55.17
CA LYS A 246 -14.26 3.49 -55.60
C LYS A 246 -14.11 4.59 -54.56
N THR A 247 -14.21 4.22 -53.29
CA THR A 247 -14.18 5.17 -52.17
C THR A 247 -13.16 4.73 -51.14
N VAL A 248 -12.69 5.66 -50.31
CA VAL A 248 -11.79 5.34 -49.19
C VAL A 248 -12.49 4.38 -48.21
N GLY A 249 -13.82 4.41 -48.14
CA GLY A 249 -14.63 3.45 -47.39
C GLY A 249 -14.48 1.99 -47.86
N ASP A 250 -14.14 1.74 -49.12
CA ASP A 250 -13.93 0.39 -49.65
C ASP A 250 -12.64 -0.26 -49.11
N LEU A 251 -11.76 0.53 -48.47
CA LEU A 251 -10.52 0.06 -47.85
C LEU A 251 -10.74 -0.56 -46.45
N VAL A 252 -11.97 -0.50 -45.92
CA VAL A 252 -12.29 -1.02 -44.58
C VAL A 252 -13.39 -2.08 -44.62
N PRO A 253 -13.35 -3.09 -43.71
CA PRO A 253 -14.41 -4.09 -43.61
C PRO A 253 -15.64 -3.49 -42.88
N ARG A 254 -16.48 -2.74 -43.61
CA ARG A 254 -17.62 -1.98 -43.07
C ARG A 254 -18.51 -2.80 -42.12
N ALA A 255 -19.03 -3.93 -42.59
CA ALA A 255 -19.97 -4.73 -41.80
C ALA A 255 -19.38 -5.18 -40.46
N ALA A 256 -18.13 -5.67 -40.49
CA ALA A 256 -17.42 -6.09 -39.29
C ALA A 256 -17.14 -4.91 -38.34
N LEU A 257 -16.77 -3.74 -38.86
CA LEU A 257 -16.53 -2.56 -38.03
C LEU A 257 -17.82 -2.03 -37.37
N CYS A 258 -18.96 -2.06 -38.07
CA CYS A 258 -20.26 -1.68 -37.48
C CYS A 258 -20.68 -2.65 -36.37
N GLU A 259 -20.50 -3.96 -36.58
CA GLU A 259 -20.77 -4.95 -35.54
C GLU A 259 -19.86 -4.75 -34.32
N TRP A 260 -18.57 -4.55 -34.57
CA TRP A 260 -17.58 -4.30 -33.52
C TRP A 260 -17.85 -3.00 -32.76
N HIS A 261 -18.28 -1.95 -33.44
CA HIS A 261 -18.69 -0.68 -32.82
C HIS A 261 -19.86 -0.87 -31.86
N ALA A 262 -20.89 -1.63 -32.25
CA ALA A 262 -22.03 -1.94 -31.39
C ALA A 262 -21.61 -2.73 -30.14
N GLN A 263 -20.66 -3.68 -30.30
CA GLN A 263 -20.08 -4.42 -29.17
C GLN A 263 -19.32 -3.48 -28.23
N CYS A 264 -18.44 -2.62 -28.75
CA CYS A 264 -17.70 -1.64 -27.96
C CYS A 264 -18.62 -0.65 -27.23
N GLN A 265 -19.67 -0.15 -27.89
CA GLN A 265 -20.68 0.71 -27.25
C GLN A 265 -21.35 0.01 -26.08
N THR A 266 -21.75 -1.24 -26.26
CA THR A 266 -22.40 -2.03 -25.21
C THR A 266 -21.46 -2.23 -24.02
N MET A 267 -20.21 -2.64 -24.27
CA MET A 267 -19.21 -2.83 -23.22
C MET A 267 -18.89 -1.54 -22.46
N HIS A 268 -18.70 -0.43 -23.18
CA HIS A 268 -18.42 0.89 -22.59
C HIS A 268 -19.58 1.38 -21.74
N ALA A 269 -20.81 1.32 -22.25
CA ALA A 269 -22.02 1.73 -21.53
C ALA A 269 -22.28 0.89 -20.27
N GLN A 270 -22.02 -0.42 -20.31
CA GLN A 270 -22.15 -1.29 -19.13
C GLN A 270 -21.07 -1.05 -18.07
N PHE A 271 -19.90 -0.59 -18.48
CA PHE A 271 -18.77 -0.42 -17.57
C PHE A 271 -18.69 0.97 -16.95
N LYS A 272 -19.12 2.02 -17.65
CA LYS A 272 -19.16 3.40 -17.15
C LYS A 272 -19.77 3.54 -15.73
N PRO A 273 -20.99 3.03 -15.43
CA PRO A 273 -21.55 3.15 -14.09
C PRO A 273 -20.75 2.38 -13.03
N LYS A 274 -20.08 1.29 -13.40
CA LYS A 274 -19.22 0.53 -12.48
C LYS A 274 -17.95 1.32 -12.12
N ALA A 275 -17.37 2.05 -13.06
CA ALA A 275 -16.23 2.93 -12.80
C ALA A 275 -16.61 4.10 -11.87
N GLU A 276 -17.80 4.67 -12.05
CA GLU A 276 -18.35 5.69 -11.15
C GLU A 276 -18.62 5.13 -9.75
N GLU A 277 -19.17 3.91 -9.65
CA GLU A 277 -19.35 3.19 -8.38
C GLU A 277 -18.01 2.99 -7.64
N LEU A 278 -16.96 2.56 -8.34
CA LEU A 278 -15.62 2.41 -7.76
C LEU A 278 -15.08 3.74 -7.25
N SER A 279 -15.30 4.82 -7.99
CA SER A 279 -14.88 6.17 -7.60
C SER A 279 -15.61 6.66 -6.34
N SER A 280 -16.91 6.36 -6.23
CA SER A 280 -17.71 6.61 -5.03
C SER A 280 -17.22 5.80 -3.84
N LEU A 281 -16.97 4.50 -4.03
CA LEU A 281 -16.47 3.60 -3.02
C LEU A 281 -15.12 4.07 -2.47
N PHE A 282 -14.17 4.42 -3.35
CA PHE A 282 -12.86 4.93 -2.97
C PHE A 282 -12.95 6.24 -2.20
N ARG A 283 -13.78 7.19 -2.66
CA ARG A 283 -14.03 8.46 -1.94
C ARG A 283 -14.54 8.21 -0.52
N SER A 284 -15.48 7.28 -0.36
CA SER A 284 -16.01 6.94 0.96
C SER A 284 -14.97 6.23 1.84
N VAL A 285 -14.11 5.36 1.28
CA VAL A 285 -12.98 4.79 2.04
C VAL A 285 -12.01 5.88 2.50
N LYS A 286 -11.67 6.84 1.63
CA LYS A 286 -10.84 7.99 1.99
C LYS A 286 -11.42 8.78 3.16
N GLN A 287 -12.71 9.09 3.12
CA GLN A 287 -13.39 9.82 4.19
C GLN A 287 -13.37 9.04 5.52
N ASP A 288 -13.60 7.73 5.49
CA ASP A 288 -13.54 6.88 6.68
C ASP A 288 -12.12 6.82 7.28
N VAL A 289 -11.08 6.76 6.44
CA VAL A 289 -9.68 6.81 6.88
C VAL A 289 -9.39 8.15 7.55
N GLU A 290 -9.72 9.27 6.89
CA GLU A 290 -9.55 10.61 7.47
C GLU A 290 -10.30 10.74 8.80
N ALA A 291 -11.53 10.23 8.91
CA ALA A 291 -12.29 10.24 10.15
C ALA A 291 -11.63 9.41 11.27
N LEU A 292 -11.04 8.26 10.95
CA LEU A 292 -10.32 7.43 11.91
C LEU A 292 -9.14 8.21 12.52
N PHE A 293 -8.32 8.86 11.69
CA PHE A 293 -7.14 9.61 12.14
C PHE A 293 -7.46 10.94 12.82
N MET A 294 -8.65 11.50 12.60
CA MET A 294 -9.11 12.72 13.29
C MET A 294 -9.76 12.43 14.66
N THR A 295 -9.80 11.17 15.10
CA THR A 295 -10.40 10.80 16.38
C THR A 295 -9.50 11.21 17.55
N VAL A 296 -9.97 12.15 18.38
CA VAL A 296 -9.22 12.61 19.57
C VAL A 296 -9.16 11.50 20.64
N PRO A 297 -8.00 11.27 21.28
CA PRO A 297 -7.88 10.32 22.38
C PRO A 297 -8.88 10.60 23.51
N SER A 298 -9.58 9.55 23.97
CA SER A 298 -10.59 9.69 25.03
C SER A 298 -10.02 10.00 26.42
N VAL A 299 -8.74 9.69 26.63
CA VAL A 299 -8.02 9.85 27.89
C VAL A 299 -6.63 10.40 27.58
N ASP A 300 -6.24 11.43 28.34
CA ASP A 300 -4.89 11.97 28.32
C ASP A 300 -3.99 11.14 29.26
N ILE A 301 -3.30 10.16 28.69
CA ILE A 301 -2.44 9.22 29.43
C ILE A 301 -1.26 9.95 30.08
N THR A 302 -0.68 10.94 29.38
CA THR A 302 0.44 11.74 29.88
C THR A 302 0.06 12.46 31.16
N LYS A 303 -1.08 13.18 31.14
CA LYS A 303 -1.59 13.87 32.33
C LYS A 303 -1.99 12.92 33.45
N LEU A 304 -2.51 11.74 33.12
CA LEU A 304 -2.83 10.71 34.11
C LEU A 304 -1.56 10.18 34.80
N SER A 305 -0.48 9.99 34.03
CA SER A 305 0.84 9.58 34.52
C SER A 305 1.49 10.63 35.43
N GLU A 306 1.50 11.89 35.03
CA GLU A 306 2.01 13.01 35.86
C GLU A 306 1.27 13.10 37.20
N ARG A 307 -0.05 12.92 37.18
CA ARG A 307 -0.87 12.92 38.39
C ARG A 307 -0.62 11.69 39.27
N LEU A 308 -0.39 10.53 38.66
CA LEU A 308 0.00 9.31 39.38
C LEU A 308 1.34 9.49 40.09
N GLN A 309 2.34 10.09 39.43
CA GLN A 309 3.63 10.39 40.03
C GLN A 309 3.51 11.39 41.20
N THR A 310 2.67 12.41 41.05
CA THR A 310 2.37 13.36 42.13
C THR A 310 1.74 12.67 43.33
N ASN A 311 0.83 11.72 43.10
CA ASN A 311 0.17 10.98 44.17
C ASN A 311 1.10 9.99 44.89
N HIS A 312 2.12 9.45 44.20
CA HIS A 312 3.19 8.70 44.87
C HIS A 312 3.95 9.56 45.88
N GLN A 313 4.20 10.84 45.58
CA GLN A 313 4.83 11.75 46.54
C GLN A 313 3.94 12.02 47.76
N LEU A 314 2.62 12.10 47.59
CA LEU A 314 1.67 12.21 48.71
C LEU A 314 1.70 10.97 49.60
N LEU A 315 1.88 9.78 49.02
CA LEU A 315 2.01 8.55 49.79
C LEU A 315 3.31 8.55 50.62
N VAL A 316 4.44 9.00 50.03
CA VAL A 316 5.70 9.16 50.76
C VAL A 316 5.52 10.12 51.94
N GLU A 317 4.85 11.26 51.72
CA GLU A 317 4.51 12.23 52.77
C GLU A 317 3.69 11.57 53.89
N MET A 318 2.65 10.80 53.54
CA MET A 318 1.83 10.07 54.52
C MET A 318 2.66 9.07 55.34
N SER A 319 3.56 8.32 54.70
CA SER A 319 4.44 7.36 55.36
C SER A 319 5.40 8.06 56.32
N SER A 320 6.01 9.18 55.91
CA SER A 320 6.89 9.97 56.78
C SER A 320 6.17 10.53 58.00
N ILE A 321 4.92 11.00 57.85
CA ILE A 321 4.11 11.46 58.99
C ILE A 321 3.78 10.29 59.93
N CYS A 322 3.47 9.11 59.40
CA CYS A 322 3.19 7.93 60.23
C CYS A 322 4.43 7.43 60.99
N GLU A 323 5.60 7.43 60.35
CA GLU A 323 6.88 7.13 61.02
C GLU A 323 7.20 8.14 62.12
N TRP A 324 6.82 9.41 61.94
CA TRP A 324 6.99 10.44 62.96
C TRP A 324 6.00 10.23 64.12
N LEU A 325 4.72 9.94 63.84
CA LEU A 325 3.71 9.60 64.85
C LEU A 325 4.13 8.39 65.70
N GLU A 326 4.82 7.41 65.12
CA GLU A 326 5.35 6.24 65.82
C GLU A 326 6.49 6.61 66.79
N LYS A 327 7.32 7.60 66.45
CA LYS A 327 8.47 8.04 67.26
C LYS A 327 8.09 9.06 68.33
N ASP A 328 7.26 10.05 67.97
CA ASP A 328 6.85 11.15 68.84
C ASP A 328 5.43 11.62 68.50
N TRP A 329 4.46 10.99 69.17
CA TRP A 329 3.04 11.27 69.00
C TRP A 329 2.68 12.74 69.27
N GLY A 330 3.25 13.33 70.33
CA GLY A 330 2.85 14.66 70.81
C GLY A 330 3.22 15.77 69.83
N MET A 331 4.35 15.64 69.13
CA MET A 331 4.77 16.61 68.12
C MET A 331 4.13 16.37 66.75
N ALA A 332 3.80 15.13 66.41
CA ALA A 332 3.32 14.76 65.08
C ALA A 332 1.79 14.84 64.93
N MET A 333 1.02 14.87 66.03
CA MET A 333 -0.45 14.82 65.97
C MET A 333 -1.10 15.98 65.19
N ASP A 334 -0.46 17.16 65.15
CA ASP A 334 -0.95 18.31 64.37
C ASP A 334 -0.92 18.06 62.84
N HIS A 335 -0.19 17.04 62.38
CA HIS A 335 -0.09 16.65 60.98
C HIS A 335 -1.09 15.56 60.57
N ILE A 336 -1.86 15.01 61.51
CA ILE A 336 -2.93 14.02 61.22
C ILE A 336 -3.92 14.52 60.15
N PRO A 337 -4.43 15.76 60.17
CA PRO A 337 -5.36 16.27 59.15
C PRO A 337 -4.79 16.16 57.72
N ARG A 338 -3.46 16.29 57.57
CA ARG A 338 -2.78 16.16 56.28
C ARG A 338 -2.80 14.71 55.77
N VAL A 339 -2.59 13.72 56.64
CA VAL A 339 -2.73 12.29 56.29
C VAL A 339 -4.15 11.98 55.83
N GLU A 340 -5.15 12.60 56.46
CA GLU A 340 -6.54 12.44 56.02
C GLU A 340 -6.84 13.06 54.67
N GLU A 341 -6.30 14.24 54.41
CA GLU A 341 -6.41 14.93 53.13
C GLU A 341 -5.77 14.11 52.01
N CYS A 342 -4.51 13.69 52.18
CA CYS A 342 -3.79 12.87 51.21
C CYS A 342 -4.53 11.57 50.92
N SER A 343 -5.02 10.86 51.95
CA SER A 343 -5.81 9.64 51.77
C SER A 343 -7.10 9.86 50.97
N LYS A 344 -7.81 10.98 51.19
CA LYS A 344 -9.00 11.33 50.39
C LYS A 344 -8.63 11.64 48.94
N ILE A 345 -7.48 12.28 48.69
CA ILE A 345 -6.97 12.54 47.35
C ILE A 345 -6.69 11.21 46.63
N LEU A 346 -5.99 10.28 47.30
CA LEU A 346 -5.70 8.95 46.75
C LEU A 346 -6.99 8.19 46.39
N GLU A 347 -7.99 8.16 47.29
CA GLU A 347 -9.26 7.48 47.02
C GLU A 347 -10.01 8.07 45.81
N ARG A 348 -10.06 9.39 45.68
CA ARG A 348 -10.68 10.06 44.52
C ARG A 348 -9.91 9.76 43.25
N PHE A 349 -8.59 9.74 43.31
CA PHE A 349 -7.75 9.45 42.16
C PHE A 349 -7.90 7.99 41.69
N THR A 350 -7.96 7.03 42.60
CA THR A 350 -8.19 5.63 42.22
C THR A 350 -9.52 5.43 41.49
N LYS A 351 -10.59 6.09 41.96
CA LYS A 351 -11.89 6.07 41.25
C LYS A 351 -11.76 6.69 39.85
N HIS A 352 -11.04 7.81 39.74
CA HIS A 352 -10.78 8.46 38.47
C HIS A 352 -9.98 7.57 37.49
N CYS A 353 -8.96 6.83 37.96
CA CYS A 353 -8.23 5.86 37.14
C CYS A 353 -9.14 4.76 36.59
N VAL A 354 -10.09 4.26 37.39
CA VAL A 354 -11.09 3.27 36.93
C VAL A 354 -12.02 3.87 35.88
N ASP A 355 -12.48 5.10 36.06
CA ASP A 355 -13.31 5.80 35.07
C ASP A 355 -12.55 6.00 33.75
N CYS A 356 -11.28 6.42 33.82
CA CYS A 356 -10.38 6.53 32.67
C CYS A 356 -10.18 5.17 31.98
N LYS A 357 -9.90 4.09 32.72
CA LYS A 357 -9.78 2.74 32.17
C LYS A 357 -11.03 2.30 31.42
N ASN A 358 -12.20 2.59 31.98
CA ASN A 358 -13.48 2.28 31.36
C ASN A 358 -13.73 3.10 30.09
N ALA A 359 -13.36 4.39 30.10
CA ALA A 359 -13.41 5.24 28.92
C ALA A 359 -12.46 4.73 27.81
N MET A 360 -11.22 4.42 28.16
CA MET A 360 -10.23 3.87 27.24
C MET A 360 -10.70 2.55 26.63
N SER A 361 -11.23 1.64 27.45
CA SER A 361 -11.71 0.34 26.95
C SER A 361 -12.84 0.49 25.94
N ARG A 362 -13.77 1.45 26.16
CA ARG A 362 -14.81 1.79 25.18
C ARG A 362 -14.23 2.43 23.91
N CYS A 363 -13.24 3.30 24.06
CA CYS A 363 -12.54 3.94 22.94
C CYS A 363 -11.87 2.90 22.05
N VAL A 364 -11.02 2.04 22.63
CA VAL A 364 -10.37 0.92 21.92
C VAL A 364 -11.39 0.06 21.21
N HIS A 365 -12.45 -0.37 21.92
CA HIS A 365 -13.49 -1.20 21.32
C HIS A 365 -14.14 -0.53 20.09
N SER A 366 -14.48 0.76 20.18
CA SER A 366 -15.04 1.51 19.05
C SER A 366 -14.04 1.64 17.90
N GLN A 367 -12.78 1.99 18.19
CA GLN A 367 -11.77 2.19 17.16
C GLN A 367 -11.40 0.88 16.46
N MET A 368 -11.23 -0.22 17.20
CA MET A 368 -10.94 -1.53 16.64
C MET A 368 -12.04 -2.02 15.70
N LYS A 369 -13.31 -1.72 16.01
CA LYS A 369 -14.44 -2.01 15.11
C LYS A 369 -14.37 -1.18 13.84
N SER A 370 -14.10 0.12 13.96
CA SER A 370 -13.91 1.00 12.79
C SER A 370 -12.75 0.53 11.91
N VAL A 371 -11.61 0.19 12.51
CA VAL A 371 -10.44 -0.39 11.82
C VAL A 371 -10.83 -1.67 11.09
N ALA A 372 -11.52 -2.61 11.74
CA ALA A 372 -11.90 -3.88 11.11
C ALA A 372 -12.86 -3.70 9.93
N VAL A 373 -13.85 -2.80 10.07
CA VAL A 373 -14.76 -2.44 8.97
C VAL A 373 -13.98 -1.81 7.81
N LEU A 374 -13.07 -0.89 8.12
CA LEU A 374 -12.29 -0.16 7.13
C LEU A 374 -11.30 -1.07 6.39
N GLN A 375 -10.62 -1.98 7.08
CA GLN A 375 -9.78 -3.02 6.47
C GLN A 375 -10.57 -3.88 5.47
N ASN A 376 -11.77 -4.31 5.85
CA ASN A 376 -12.64 -5.05 4.93
C ASN A 376 -13.01 -4.21 3.70
N ARG A 377 -13.43 -2.95 3.91
CA ARG A 377 -13.76 -2.03 2.82
C ARG A 377 -12.58 -1.79 1.87
N ILE A 378 -11.38 -1.60 2.41
CA ILE A 378 -10.13 -1.46 1.64
C ILE A 378 -9.91 -2.72 0.80
N SER A 379 -10.04 -3.91 1.40
CA SER A 379 -9.90 -5.19 0.69
C SER A 379 -10.91 -5.34 -0.46
N VAL A 380 -12.20 -5.03 -0.22
CA VAL A 380 -13.24 -5.06 -1.26
C VAL A 380 -12.91 -4.07 -2.39
N THR A 381 -12.50 -2.86 -2.04
CA THR A 381 -12.14 -1.82 -3.01
C THR A 381 -10.95 -2.25 -3.86
N ARG A 382 -9.93 -2.86 -3.24
CA ARG A 382 -8.73 -3.38 -3.91
C ARG A 382 -9.10 -4.46 -4.93
N ASN A 383 -9.96 -5.40 -4.54
CA ASN A 383 -10.38 -6.49 -5.43
C ASN A 383 -11.19 -5.94 -6.62
N LYS A 384 -12.11 -4.99 -6.37
CA LYS A 384 -12.85 -4.31 -7.44
C LYS A 384 -11.92 -3.53 -8.37
N LEU A 385 -10.98 -2.77 -7.82
CA LEU A 385 -9.99 -2.01 -8.58
C LEU A 385 -9.20 -2.93 -9.53
N SER A 386 -8.71 -4.06 -9.04
CA SER A 386 -7.99 -5.05 -9.85
C SER A 386 -8.87 -5.61 -10.98
N ALA A 387 -10.09 -6.04 -10.67
CA ALA A 387 -11.02 -6.56 -11.68
C ALA A 387 -11.39 -5.49 -12.73
N TYR A 388 -11.60 -4.25 -12.30
CA TYR A 388 -12.00 -3.15 -13.17
C TYR A 388 -10.85 -2.66 -14.04
N THR A 389 -9.60 -2.74 -13.57
CA THR A 389 -8.41 -2.49 -14.38
C THR A 389 -8.32 -3.45 -15.57
N GLU A 390 -8.65 -4.73 -15.37
CA GLU A 390 -8.64 -5.70 -16.47
C GLU A 390 -9.77 -5.46 -17.48
N VAL A 391 -10.98 -5.12 -17.01
CA VAL A 391 -12.10 -4.80 -17.91
C VAL A 391 -11.82 -3.52 -18.70
N ALA A 392 -11.27 -2.51 -18.04
CA ALA A 392 -10.82 -1.26 -18.65
C ALA A 392 -9.86 -1.50 -19.82
N LYS A 393 -8.86 -2.35 -19.61
CA LYS A 393 -7.88 -2.73 -20.64
C LYS A 393 -8.55 -3.46 -21.81
N LYS A 394 -9.47 -4.39 -21.54
CA LYS A 394 -10.22 -5.08 -22.60
C LYS A 394 -11.04 -4.11 -23.46
N ILE A 395 -11.66 -3.10 -22.84
CA ILE A 395 -12.38 -2.05 -23.58
C ILE A 395 -11.40 -1.20 -24.41
N GLU A 396 -10.21 -0.89 -23.88
CA GLU A 396 -9.12 -0.23 -24.63
C GLU A 396 -8.78 -0.98 -25.92
N ASP A 397 -8.45 -2.26 -25.77
CA ASP A 397 -8.00 -3.13 -26.85
C ASP A 397 -9.12 -3.35 -27.89
N ALA A 398 -10.37 -3.47 -27.42
CA ALA A 398 -11.52 -3.55 -28.31
C ALA A 398 -11.69 -2.25 -29.12
N CYS A 399 -11.71 -1.09 -28.47
CA CYS A 399 -11.89 0.20 -29.13
C CYS A 399 -10.70 0.58 -30.06
N ALA A 400 -9.51 0.03 -29.83
CA ALA A 400 -8.33 0.31 -30.64
C ALA A 400 -8.53 -0.01 -32.14
N HIS A 401 -9.29 -1.06 -32.47
CA HIS A 401 -9.57 -1.45 -33.85
C HIS A 401 -10.43 -0.42 -34.59
N LEU A 402 -11.33 0.26 -33.88
CA LEU A 402 -12.18 1.30 -34.45
C LEU A 402 -11.40 2.55 -34.84
N ARG A 403 -10.19 2.76 -34.28
CA ARG A 403 -9.29 3.86 -34.67
C ARG A 403 -8.85 3.76 -36.13
N LEU A 404 -8.98 2.60 -36.77
CA LEU A 404 -8.67 2.42 -38.19
C LEU A 404 -9.44 3.42 -39.07
N VAL A 405 -10.73 3.64 -38.78
CA VAL A 405 -11.60 4.57 -39.53
C VAL A 405 -11.02 6.00 -39.53
N TYR A 406 -10.40 6.40 -38.43
CA TYR A 406 -9.81 7.73 -38.25
C TYR A 406 -8.42 7.86 -38.90
N ARG A 407 -7.68 6.75 -39.05
CA ARG A 407 -6.29 6.75 -39.54
C ARG A 407 -6.16 6.56 -41.05
N ILE A 408 -7.12 5.86 -41.66
CA ILE A 408 -7.06 5.55 -43.10
C ILE A 408 -7.07 6.79 -43.99
N PRO A 409 -7.88 7.84 -43.76
CA PRO A 409 -7.84 9.05 -44.58
C PRO A 409 -6.44 9.67 -44.67
N GLU A 410 -5.79 9.80 -43.51
CA GLU A 410 -4.46 10.37 -43.44
C GLU A 410 -3.43 9.45 -44.10
N ALA A 411 -3.50 8.15 -43.83
CA ALA A 411 -2.62 7.17 -44.45
C ALA A 411 -2.75 7.18 -45.98
N TYR A 412 -3.98 7.19 -46.50
CA TYR A 412 -4.26 7.25 -47.93
C TYR A 412 -3.75 8.54 -48.57
N SER A 413 -4.00 9.69 -47.94
CA SER A 413 -3.47 10.99 -48.37
C SER A 413 -1.93 11.00 -48.45
N ARG A 414 -1.26 10.42 -47.45
CA ARG A 414 0.21 10.27 -47.46
C ARG A 414 0.69 9.34 -48.59
N CYS A 415 -0.05 8.26 -48.90
CA CYS A 415 0.26 7.42 -50.05
C CYS A 415 0.18 8.19 -51.38
N LEU A 416 -0.84 9.03 -51.57
CA LEU A 416 -0.95 9.88 -52.77
C LEU A 416 0.21 10.86 -52.88
N GLY A 417 0.59 11.49 -51.76
CA GLY A 417 1.76 12.37 -51.70
C GLY A 417 3.06 11.63 -52.06
N GLU A 418 3.22 10.40 -51.58
CA GLU A 418 4.37 9.56 -51.90
C GLU A 418 4.41 9.15 -53.37
N VAL A 419 3.26 8.84 -53.99
CA VAL A 419 3.18 8.57 -55.44
C VAL A 419 3.66 9.78 -56.24
N LYS A 420 3.16 10.98 -55.92
CA LYS A 420 3.60 12.22 -56.56
C LYS A 420 5.11 12.45 -56.39
N ARG A 421 5.63 12.25 -55.17
CA ARG A 421 7.06 12.41 -54.86
C ARG A 421 7.92 11.44 -55.69
N ARG A 422 7.47 10.19 -55.86
CA ARG A 422 8.16 9.17 -56.68
C ARG A 422 8.15 9.54 -58.17
N ALA A 423 7.03 10.04 -58.68
CA ALA A 423 6.94 10.52 -60.06
C ALA A 423 7.89 11.70 -60.32
N GLU A 424 7.90 12.71 -59.44
CA GLU A 424 8.83 13.85 -59.53
C GLU A 424 10.30 13.42 -59.46
N TYR A 425 10.62 12.45 -58.61
CA TYR A 425 11.98 11.90 -58.52
C TYR A 425 12.37 11.17 -59.80
N SER A 426 11.48 10.32 -60.34
CA SER A 426 11.71 9.59 -61.59
C SER A 426 11.98 10.57 -62.75
N GLN A 427 11.15 11.61 -62.88
CA GLN A 427 11.34 12.64 -63.91
C GLN A 427 12.69 13.36 -63.76
N LYS A 428 13.08 13.75 -62.54
CA LYS A 428 14.39 14.37 -62.28
C LYS A 428 15.54 13.42 -62.63
N TYR A 429 15.41 12.14 -62.29
CA TYR A 429 16.42 11.13 -62.61
C TYR A 429 16.58 10.95 -64.12
N SER A 430 15.47 10.87 -64.86
CA SER A 430 15.46 10.80 -66.32
C SER A 430 16.10 12.03 -66.97
N GLN A 431 15.84 13.23 -66.45
CA GLN A 431 16.51 14.45 -66.93
C GLN A 431 18.03 14.42 -66.71
N HIS A 432 18.50 13.84 -65.59
CA HIS A 432 19.93 13.66 -65.36
C HIS A 432 20.55 12.65 -66.34
N ALA A 433 19.88 11.54 -66.60
CA ALA A 433 20.32 10.55 -67.58
C ALA A 433 20.37 11.13 -69.01
N GLN A 434 19.38 11.93 -69.39
CA GLN A 434 19.36 12.61 -70.69
C GLN A 434 20.53 13.60 -70.85
N LYS A 435 20.77 14.45 -69.85
CA LYS A 435 21.92 15.38 -69.88
C LYS A 435 23.26 14.65 -70.01
N PHE A 436 23.38 13.49 -69.37
CA PHE A 436 24.57 12.65 -69.50
C PHE A 436 24.69 12.07 -70.93
N ALA A 437 23.60 11.56 -71.50
CA ALA A 437 23.57 11.06 -72.87
C ALA A 437 23.92 12.15 -73.90
N GLU A 438 23.33 13.35 -73.78
CA GLU A 438 23.64 14.52 -74.61
C GLU A 438 25.13 14.86 -74.54
N ARG A 439 25.70 14.87 -73.33
CA ARG A 439 27.13 15.13 -73.15
C ARG A 439 28.02 14.09 -73.83
N MET A 440 27.65 12.80 -73.75
CA MET A 440 28.39 11.73 -74.42
C MET A 440 28.27 11.83 -75.95
N ALA A 441 27.10 12.20 -76.47
CA ALA A 441 26.88 12.43 -77.89
C ALA A 441 27.72 13.62 -78.41
N GLU A 442 27.79 14.72 -77.68
CA GLU A 442 28.66 15.86 -78.02
C GLU A 442 30.15 15.46 -78.12
N LEU A 443 30.64 14.66 -77.18
CA LEU A 443 32.02 14.17 -77.19
C LEU A 443 32.27 13.28 -78.41
N ARG A 444 31.32 12.39 -78.72
CA ARG A 444 31.38 11.51 -79.88
C ARG A 444 31.39 12.32 -81.19
N GLN A 445 30.53 13.32 -81.33
CA GLN A 445 30.47 14.16 -82.52
C GLN A 445 31.78 14.94 -82.75
N LYS A 446 32.39 15.46 -81.67
CA LYS A 446 33.70 16.11 -81.75
C LYS A 446 34.78 15.13 -82.24
N GLU A 447 34.79 13.91 -81.70
CA GLU A 447 35.71 12.86 -82.13
C GLU A 447 35.47 12.43 -83.59
N GLU A 448 34.20 12.33 -84.03
CA GLU A 448 33.87 12.06 -85.44
C GLU A 448 34.41 13.13 -86.37
N VAL A 449 34.25 14.41 -86.01
CA VAL A 449 34.82 15.53 -86.79
C VAL A 449 36.35 15.45 -86.80
N THR A 450 36.99 15.14 -85.68
CA THR A 450 38.45 14.98 -85.61
C THR A 450 38.94 13.84 -86.50
N ARG A 451 38.30 12.66 -86.44
CA ARG A 451 38.64 11.52 -87.31
C ARG A 451 38.39 11.82 -88.78
N HIS A 452 37.26 12.46 -89.10
CA HIS A 452 36.92 12.81 -90.47
C HIS A 452 37.90 13.83 -91.06
N ASN A 453 38.30 14.85 -90.30
CA ASN A 453 39.30 15.82 -90.73
C ASN A 453 40.67 15.15 -90.95
N PHE A 454 41.04 14.19 -90.08
CA PHE A 454 42.25 13.39 -90.24
C PHE A 454 42.20 12.53 -91.51
N GLU A 455 41.08 11.83 -91.75
CA GLU A 455 40.86 11.05 -92.97
C GLU A 455 40.96 11.93 -94.22
N GLN A 456 40.26 13.07 -94.25
CA GLN A 456 40.32 14.00 -95.39
C GLN A 456 41.73 14.53 -95.65
N GLN A 457 42.48 14.86 -94.60
CA GLN A 457 43.83 15.42 -94.75
C GLN A 457 44.81 14.42 -95.37
N TYR A 458 44.62 13.13 -95.11
CA TYR A 458 45.53 12.07 -95.56
C TYR A 458 44.91 11.13 -96.61
N ASP A 459 43.81 11.56 -97.24
CA ASP A 459 43.09 10.77 -98.23
C ASP A 459 43.97 10.41 -99.43
N GLY A 460 43.95 9.14 -99.84
CA GLY A 460 44.77 8.60 -100.92
C GLY A 460 46.28 8.44 -100.64
N LEU A 461 46.79 8.83 -99.47
CA LEU A 461 48.22 8.70 -99.13
C LEU A 461 48.58 7.36 -98.48
N LEU A 462 47.63 6.69 -97.82
CA LEU A 462 47.85 5.43 -97.11
C LEU A 462 47.18 4.26 -97.85
N PRO A 463 47.86 3.12 -98.04
CA PRO A 463 47.24 1.89 -98.54
C PRO A 463 46.14 1.38 -97.58
N GLN A 464 45.10 0.77 -98.15
CA GLN A 464 43.92 0.33 -97.41
C GLN A 464 44.25 -0.69 -96.31
N GLU A 465 45.26 -1.53 -96.53
CA GLU A 465 45.72 -2.54 -95.57
C GLU A 465 46.23 -1.89 -94.27
N VAL A 466 46.86 -0.72 -94.36
CA VAL A 466 47.37 0.02 -93.20
C VAL A 466 46.23 0.67 -92.42
N ILE A 467 45.23 1.23 -93.11
CA ILE A 467 44.02 1.83 -92.51
C ILE A 467 43.22 0.78 -91.73
N PHE A 468 43.09 -0.43 -92.28
CA PHE A 468 42.45 -1.54 -91.59
C PHE A 468 43.27 -2.06 -90.41
N ALA A 469 44.57 -2.28 -90.57
CA ALA A 469 45.43 -2.81 -89.50
C ALA A 469 45.52 -1.88 -88.28
N LEU A 470 45.47 -0.56 -88.48
CA LEU A 470 45.50 0.44 -87.42
C LEU A 470 44.10 0.84 -86.89
N ASN A 471 43.03 0.22 -87.39
CA ASN A 471 41.63 0.50 -87.03
C ASN A 471 41.19 1.96 -87.26
N LEU A 472 41.80 2.66 -88.22
CA LEU A 472 41.45 4.04 -88.53
C LEU A 472 40.06 4.18 -89.16
N HIS A 473 39.50 3.09 -89.70
CA HIS A 473 38.16 3.00 -90.28
C HIS A 473 37.03 2.83 -89.24
N VAL A 474 37.36 2.60 -87.96
CA VAL A 474 36.36 2.29 -86.93
C VAL A 474 35.69 3.57 -86.46
N ALA A 475 34.35 3.59 -86.48
CA ALA A 475 33.59 4.72 -85.97
C ALA A 475 33.77 4.90 -84.44
N PRO A 476 33.65 6.12 -83.92
CA PRO A 476 33.65 6.35 -82.47
C PRO A 476 32.53 5.56 -81.77
N PRO A 477 32.80 5.03 -80.56
CA PRO A 477 31.84 4.22 -79.82
C PRO A 477 30.57 5.03 -79.47
N ILE A 478 29.42 4.35 -79.44
CA ILE A 478 28.12 4.93 -79.07
C ILE A 478 27.88 4.66 -77.58
N CYS A 479 27.39 5.66 -76.85
CA CYS A 479 26.92 5.51 -75.48
C CYS A 479 25.40 5.59 -75.46
N GLU A 480 24.74 4.48 -75.15
CA GLU A 480 23.29 4.41 -75.00
C GLU A 480 22.94 4.41 -73.51
N VAL A 481 22.08 5.33 -73.10
CA VAL A 481 21.64 5.48 -71.72
C VAL A 481 20.15 5.18 -71.66
N HIS A 482 19.80 4.10 -70.95
CA HIS A 482 18.42 3.69 -70.76
C HIS A 482 18.01 3.84 -69.30
N VAL A 483 16.93 4.58 -69.06
CA VAL A 483 16.24 4.62 -67.77
C VAL A 483 15.04 3.70 -67.89
N SER A 484 15.05 2.59 -67.15
CA SER A 484 13.90 1.69 -67.08
C SER A 484 12.83 2.29 -66.16
N GLY A 485 11.64 2.53 -66.72
CA GLY A 485 10.47 3.03 -65.99
C GLY A 485 10.22 4.52 -66.19
N GLY A 486 9.23 4.85 -67.01
CA GLY A 486 8.79 6.23 -67.24
C GLY A 486 7.47 6.34 -68.00
N ASP A 487 7.20 5.39 -68.92
CA ASP A 487 5.96 5.35 -69.68
C ASP A 487 5.36 3.94 -69.57
N GLU A 488 4.28 3.82 -68.81
CA GLU A 488 3.02 3.14 -69.17
C GLU A 488 2.10 3.12 -67.93
N ASP A 489 0.93 3.77 -68.12
CA ASP A 489 -0.27 3.96 -67.28
C ASP A 489 -0.27 4.97 -66.12
#